data_AF-A0A8R1IHV8-F1
#
_entry.id   AF-A0A8R1IHV8-F1
#
_cell.length_a   1.000
_cell.length_b   1.000
_cell.length_c   1.000
_cell.angle_alpha   90.00
_cell.angle_beta   90.00
_cell.angle_gamma   90.00
#
_symmetry.space_group_name_H-M   'P 1'
#
loop_
_entity.id
_entity.type
_entity.pdbx_description
1 polymer ?
#
loop_
_entity_poly.entity_id
_entity_poly.type
_entity_poly.pdbx_seq_one_letter_code
_entity_poly.pdbx_strand_id
1 'polypeptide(L)'
;MGSNAAPETPLGAPIKLTQSADHLEFSYNIVTDTYSQEPAKGFVSATFECENIKRVEENDWKFVYLCRKDGAKEGNVSLFLLL
;
A
#
# COMPACT_ATOMS: atom_id res chain seq x y z
N MET A 1 -9.10 -26.27 -4.54
CA MET A 1 -8.09 -25.65 -5.41
C MET A 1 -8.65 -24.32 -5.85
N GLY A 2 -8.40 -23.26 -5.07
CA GLY A 2 -8.80 -21.90 -5.46
C GLY A 2 -7.78 -21.38 -6.45
N SER A 3 -8.25 -20.82 -7.56
CA SER A 3 -7.40 -20.24 -8.60
C SER A 3 -6.55 -19.10 -8.02
N ASN A 4 -5.24 -19.22 -8.17
CA ASN A 4 -4.24 -18.22 -7.80
C ASN A 4 -4.15 -17.14 -8.89
N ALA A 5 -5.30 -16.63 -9.34
CA ALA A 5 -5.36 -15.59 -10.35
C ALA A 5 -5.16 -14.24 -9.64
N ALA A 6 -4.10 -13.52 -10.00
CA ALA A 6 -3.96 -12.11 -9.65
C ALA A 6 -5.22 -11.36 -10.11
N PRO A 7 -5.73 -10.40 -9.33
CA PRO A 7 -6.90 -9.62 -9.71
C PRO A 7 -6.65 -8.94 -11.06
N GLU A 8 -7.67 -8.99 -11.93
CA GLU A 8 -7.61 -8.45 -13.29
C GLU A 8 -7.49 -6.91 -13.30
N THR A 9 -7.66 -6.24 -12.16
CA THR A 9 -7.57 -4.78 -12.05
C THR A 9 -6.94 -4.37 -10.71
N PRO A 10 -5.89 -3.52 -10.71
CA PRO A 10 -5.32 -2.96 -9.49
C PRO A 10 -6.37 -2.21 -8.65
N LEU A 11 -6.26 -2.28 -7.33
CA LEU A 11 -7.12 -1.48 -6.43
C LEU A 11 -6.83 0.03 -6.51
N GLY A 12 -5.57 0.38 -6.76
CA GLY A 12 -5.05 1.74 -6.80
C GLY A 12 -4.41 2.13 -8.12
N ALA A 13 -3.97 3.38 -8.22
CA ALA A 13 -3.14 3.85 -9.33
C ALA A 13 -1.68 3.44 -9.10
N PRO A 14 -0.89 3.14 -10.14
CA PRO A 14 0.52 2.84 -9.95
C PRO A 14 1.28 4.03 -9.38
N ILE A 15 2.29 3.73 -8.57
CA ILE A 15 3.31 4.70 -8.18
C ILE A 15 4.07 5.11 -9.44
N LYS A 16 3.94 6.38 -9.83
CA LYS A 16 4.64 6.95 -10.98
C LYS A 16 6.07 7.28 -10.58
N LEU A 17 6.99 6.40 -10.94
CA LEU A 17 8.39 6.57 -10.57
C LEU A 17 9.05 7.51 -11.57
N THR A 18 9.74 8.53 -11.08
CA THR A 18 10.61 9.34 -11.93
C THR A 18 11.96 8.63 -12.01
N GLN A 19 12.43 8.33 -13.21
CA GLN A 19 13.70 7.61 -13.38
C GLN A 19 14.87 8.48 -12.91
N SER A 20 15.67 7.97 -11.97
CA SER A 20 17.03 8.46 -11.76
C SER A 20 18.01 7.68 -12.64
N ALA A 21 19.28 8.08 -12.67
CA ALA A 21 20.27 7.52 -13.60
C ALA A 21 20.48 5.99 -13.48
N ASP A 22 20.27 5.41 -12.29
CA ASP A 22 20.56 3.99 -12.02
C ASP A 22 19.60 3.29 -11.04
N HIS A 23 18.66 4.02 -10.42
CA HIS A 23 17.69 3.44 -9.49
C HIS A 23 16.32 4.12 -9.57
N LEU A 24 15.33 3.47 -8.97
CA LEU A 24 14.00 4.01 -8.74
C LEU A 24 13.78 4.13 -7.24
N GLU A 25 13.24 5.26 -6.80
CA GLU A 25 12.97 5.50 -5.39
C GLU A 25 11.56 6.05 -5.19
N PHE A 26 10.90 5.53 -4.17
CA PHE A 26 9.74 6.13 -3.56
C PHE A 26 9.75 5.86 -2.05
N SER A 27 9.06 6.69 -1.29
CA SER A 27 8.85 6.48 0.14
C SER A 27 7.35 6.56 0.46
N TYR A 28 6.96 5.87 1.52
CA TYR A 28 5.63 5.95 2.11
C TYR A 28 5.77 6.32 3.58
N ASN A 29 5.12 7.42 3.98
CA ASN A 29 5.09 7.87 5.36
C ASN A 29 3.79 7.38 6.02
N ILE A 30 3.94 6.41 6.93
CA ILE A 30 2.81 5.80 7.66
C ILE A 30 2.07 6.81 8.55
N VAL A 31 2.79 7.80 9.10
CA VAL A 31 2.22 8.79 10.03
C VAL A 31 1.28 9.73 9.30
N THR A 32 1.70 10.25 8.14
CA THR A 32 0.90 11.18 7.33
C THR A 32 0.00 10.48 6.30
N ASP A 33 0.18 9.16 6.13
CA ASP A 33 -0.52 8.33 5.14
C ASP A 33 -0.28 8.84 3.71
N THR A 34 0.97 9.14 3.38
CA THR A 34 1.34 9.77 2.09
C THR A 34 2.54 9.10 1.43
N TYR A 35 2.53 9.04 0.10
CA TYR A 35 3.67 8.65 -0.73
C TYR A 35 4.48 9.89 -1.18
N SER A 36 5.76 9.71 -1.48
CA SER A 36 6.60 10.77 -2.08
C SER A 36 6.38 10.95 -3.59
N GLN A 37 5.57 10.08 -4.20
CA GLN A 37 5.19 10.08 -5.61
C GLN A 37 3.67 9.97 -5.71
N GLU A 38 3.10 10.28 -6.87
CA GLU A 38 1.68 10.00 -7.12
C GLU A 38 1.42 8.50 -7.17
N PRO A 39 0.33 7.98 -6.57
CA PRO A 39 -0.72 8.73 -5.87
C PRO A 39 -0.31 9.21 -4.47
N ALA A 40 -0.57 10.49 -4.17
CA ALA A 40 0.03 11.15 -3.01
C ALA A 40 -0.47 10.69 -1.62
N LYS A 41 -1.69 10.16 -1.47
CA LYS A 41 -2.31 9.93 -0.15
C LYS A 41 -3.12 8.64 -0.04
N GLY A 42 -3.02 7.98 1.10
CA GLY A 42 -3.68 6.73 1.42
C GLY A 42 -2.84 5.55 0.99
N PHE A 43 -2.40 4.68 1.91
CA PHE A 43 -1.58 3.52 1.54
C PHE A 43 -2.23 2.67 0.44
N VAL A 44 -3.56 2.50 0.48
CA VAL A 44 -4.34 1.70 -0.48
C VAL A 44 -4.37 2.33 -1.89
N SER A 45 -4.10 3.63 -2.01
CA SER A 45 -4.17 4.33 -3.30
C SER A 45 -3.15 3.83 -4.31
N ALA A 46 -2.06 3.23 -3.84
CA ALA A 46 -0.97 2.69 -4.67
C ALA A 46 -0.92 1.15 -4.72
N THR A 47 -1.90 0.47 -4.12
CA THR A 47 -1.84 -1.00 -4.00
C THR A 47 -2.34 -1.68 -5.27
N PHE A 48 -1.63 -2.71 -5.71
CA PHE A 48 -2.13 -3.66 -6.69
C PHE A 48 -3.20 -4.54 -6.03
N GLU A 49 -2.83 -5.17 -4.92
CA GLU A 49 -3.71 -5.92 -4.03
C GLU A 49 -3.60 -5.41 -2.60
N CYS A 50 -4.73 -5.42 -1.90
CA CYS A 50 -4.80 -5.10 -0.48
C CYS A 50 -5.95 -5.91 0.14
N GLU A 51 -5.61 -7.07 0.68
CA GLU A 51 -6.57 -7.97 1.31
C GLU A 51 -6.36 -7.99 2.82
N ASN A 52 -7.44 -7.79 3.57
CA ASN A 52 -7.47 -7.89 5.04
C ASN A 52 -6.45 -7.01 5.78
N ILE A 53 -5.95 -5.94 5.17
CA ILE A 53 -5.10 -4.93 5.84
C ILE A 53 -5.90 -3.65 6.12
N LYS A 54 -5.60 -2.99 7.24
CA LYS A 54 -6.08 -1.65 7.61
C LYS A 54 -4.94 -0.82 8.21
N ARG A 55 -5.03 0.51 8.06
CA ARG A 55 -4.20 1.46 8.82
C ARG A 55 -4.94 1.83 10.11
N VAL A 56 -4.26 1.77 11.24
CA VAL A 56 -4.80 2.10 12.56
C VAL A 56 -4.00 3.24 13.17
N GLU A 57 -4.71 4.18 13.79
CA GLU A 57 -4.16 5.23 14.65
C GLU A 57 -4.62 4.98 16.09
N GLU A 58 -3.68 4.65 16.97
CA GLU A 58 -3.94 4.50 18.41
C GLU A 58 -3.52 5.79 19.12
N ASN A 59 -4.49 6.67 19.35
CA ASN A 59 -4.25 8.02 19.87
C ASN A 59 -3.74 8.07 21.33
N ASP A 60 -4.07 7.04 22.13
CA ASP A 60 -3.65 6.94 23.53
C ASP A 60 -2.15 6.63 23.63
N TRP A 61 -1.66 5.79 22.73
CA TRP A 61 -0.27 5.33 22.68
C TRP A 61 0.59 6.07 21.66
N LYS A 62 -0.02 6.95 20.85
CA LYS A 62 0.63 7.67 19.74
C LYS A 62 1.26 6.72 18.72
N PHE A 63 0.62 5.58 18.45
CA PHE A 63 1.05 4.64 17.44
C PHE A 63 0.25 4.76 16.16
N VAL A 64 0.93 4.55 15.04
CA VAL A 64 0.33 4.42 13.71
C VAL A 64 0.99 3.26 12.99
N TYR A 65 0.20 2.32 12.49
CA TYR A 65 0.71 1.11 11.84
C TYR A 65 -0.32 0.51 10.90
N LEU A 66 0.16 -0.42 10.05
CA LEU A 66 -0.69 -1.32 9.28
C LEU A 66 -0.87 -2.62 10.06
N CYS A 67 -2.09 -3.11 10.16
CA CYS A 67 -2.37 -4.41 10.74
C CYS A 67 -3.47 -5.14 9.97
N ARG A 68 -3.70 -6.40 10.34
CA ARG A 68 -4.83 -7.15 9.81
C ARG A 68 -6.16 -6.56 10.28
N LYS A 69 -7.19 -6.66 9.46
CA LYS A 69 -8.58 -6.43 9.86
C LYS A 69 -8.96 -7.41 10.98
N ASP A 70 -9.86 -7.00 11.87
CA ASP A 70 -10.18 -7.79 13.05
C ASP A 70 -10.78 -9.14 12.65
N GLY A 71 -10.28 -10.22 13.26
CA GLY A 71 -10.69 -11.59 12.93
C GLY A 71 -10.04 -12.20 11.68
N ALA A 72 -9.26 -11.44 10.89
CA ALA A 72 -8.56 -11.98 9.74
C ALA A 72 -7.34 -12.83 10.16
N LYS A 73 -7.25 -14.05 9.59
CA LYS A 73 -6.14 -14.99 9.84
C LYS A 73 -4.86 -14.58 9.13
N GLU A 74 -5.00 -13.98 7.96
CA GLU A 74 -3.90 -13.52 7.10
C GLU A 74 -4.22 -12.15 6.51
N GLY A 75 -3.22 -11.51 5.93
CA GLY A 75 -3.37 -10.24 5.22
C GLY A 75 -2.25 -10.05 4.22
N ASN A 76 -2.58 -9.44 3.10
CA ASN A 76 -1.66 -9.19 1.98
C ASN A 76 -1.76 -7.73 1.57
N VAL A 77 -0.61 -7.13 1.28
CA VAL A 77 -0.54 -5.87 0.55
C VAL A 77 0.58 -5.97 -0.47
N SER A 78 0.30 -5.56 -1.70
CA SER A 78 1.28 -5.44 -2.78
C SER A 78 1.13 -4.09 -3.47
N LEU A 79 2.24 -3.52 -3.92
CA LEU A 79 2.27 -2.21 -4.57
C LEU A 79 2.37 -2.36 -6.08
N PHE A 80 1.74 -1.43 -6.80
CA PHE A 80 1.85 -1.34 -8.25
C PHE A 80 2.81 -0.21 -8.63
N LEU A 81 3.86 -0.52 -9.39
CA LEU A 81 4.86 0.46 -9.84
C LEU A 81 4.75 0.64 -11.36
N LEU A 82 4.84 1.88 -11.83
CA LEU A 82 4.91 2.22 -13.26
C LEU A 82 6.14 3.08 -13.54
N LEU A 83 6.85 2.70 -14.59
CA LEU A 83 8.02 3.38 -15.17
C LEU A 83 7.61 4.37 -16.26
#